data_AF-A0AAV2MZ91-F1
#
_entry.id   AF-A0AAV2MZ91-F1
#
_cell.length_a   1.000
_cell.length_b   1.000
_cell.length_c   1.000
_cell.angle_alpha   90.00
_cell.angle_beta   90.00
_cell.angle_gamma   90.00
#
_symmetry.space_group_name_H-M   'P 1'
#
loop_
_entity.id
_entity.type
_entity.pdbx_description
1 polymer ?
#
loop_
_entity_poly.entity_id
_entity_poly.type
_entity_poly.pdbx_seq_one_letter_code
_entity_poly.pdbx_strand_id
1 'polypeptide(L)'
;MDVMDAEELLELIMSWIRSAYDCKMRRFECRNRRKLVWWSDELERIKKRVRRCRRAYQRARKGDRRRADGRANEYKRALYEYKKEMWRVKEDNRREFVSVSGNRDPWGDVYKVCMGKRGRVRLSGMKVGDRTTST
;
A
#
# COMPACT_ATOMS: atom_id res chain seq x y z
N MET A 1 22.61 44.25 35.28
CA MET A 1 22.54 43.25 34.20
C MET A 1 22.59 41.91 34.89
N ASP A 2 21.47 41.19 34.89
CA ASP A 2 21.41 39.86 35.48
C ASP A 2 22.26 38.92 34.61
N VAL A 3 23.26 38.28 35.21
CA VAL A 3 24.16 37.40 34.49
C VAL A 3 23.44 36.06 34.36
N MET A 4 22.92 35.79 33.17
CA MET A 4 22.26 34.51 32.89
C MET A 4 23.20 33.35 33.20
N ASP A 5 22.68 32.36 33.91
CA ASP A 5 23.43 31.16 34.27
C ASP A 5 23.78 30.36 33.00
N ALA A 6 24.92 29.65 33.05
CA ALA A 6 25.44 28.93 31.89
C ALA A 6 24.46 27.85 31.40
N GLU A 7 23.67 27.27 32.30
CA GLU A 7 22.63 26.29 31.99
C GLU A 7 21.46 26.92 31.22
N GLU A 8 21.04 28.12 31.61
CA GLU A 8 19.97 28.87 30.93
C GLU A 8 20.36 29.25 29.50
N LEU A 9 21.63 29.63 29.31
CA LEU A 9 22.17 29.95 27.99
C LEU A 9 22.21 28.70 27.09
N LEU A 10 22.58 27.54 27.63
CA LEU A 10 22.60 26.28 26.90
C LEU A 10 21.19 25.84 26.47
N GLU A 11 20.19 25.93 27.36
CA GLU A 11 18.81 25.62 27.02
C GLU A 11 18.26 26.55 25.94
N LEU A 12 18.61 27.84 26.00
CA LEU A 12 18.19 28.80 25.00
C LEU A 12 18.77 28.45 23.61
N ILE A 13 20.07 28.16 23.52
CA ILE A 13 20.73 27.77 22.27
C ILE A 13 20.14 26.45 21.74
N MET A 14 19.92 25.47 22.61
CA MET A 14 19.32 24.18 22.23
C MET A 14 17.89 24.35 21.71
N SER A 15 17.11 25.25 22.27
CA SER A 15 15.76 25.58 21.80
C SER A 15 15.78 26.17 20.39
N TRP A 16 16.72 27.07 20.10
CA TRP A 16 16.86 27.70 18.78
C TRP A 16 17.31 26.69 17.74
N ILE A 17 18.26 25.81 18.10
CA ILE A 17 18.70 24.73 17.22
C ILE A 17 17.52 23.81 16.90
N ARG A 18 16.78 23.33 17.91
CA ARG A 18 15.60 22.46 17.72
C ARG A 18 14.56 23.13 16.82
N SER A 19 14.25 24.41 17.07
CA SER A 19 13.30 25.16 16.26
C SER A 19 13.77 25.31 14.81
N ALA A 20 15.05 25.62 14.59
CA ALA A 20 15.61 25.71 13.24
C ALA A 20 15.58 24.35 12.53
N TYR A 21 15.87 23.27 13.25
CA TYR A 21 15.76 21.90 12.74
C TYR A 21 14.32 21.54 12.39
N ASP A 22 13.33 21.81 13.25
CA ASP A 22 11.92 21.52 12.96
C ASP A 22 11.39 22.34 11.77
N CYS A 23 11.83 23.59 11.62
CA CYS A 23 11.48 24.43 10.47
C CYS A 23 12.10 23.93 9.15
N LYS A 24 13.32 23.40 9.17
CA LYS A 24 14.04 22.95 7.96
C LYS A 24 13.81 21.48 7.63
N MET A 25 13.64 20.63 8.63
CA MET A 25 13.33 19.21 8.52
C MET A 25 11.81 19.04 8.46
N ARG A 26 11.17 19.42 7.34
CA ARG A 26 9.78 18.99 7.08
C ARG A 26 9.74 17.48 7.20
N ARG A 27 9.06 16.95 8.22
CA ARG A 27 8.74 15.52 8.28
C ARG A 27 8.01 15.19 7.00
N PHE A 28 8.66 14.42 6.12
CA PHE A 28 8.06 14.00 4.87
C PHE A 28 6.85 13.12 5.19
N GLU A 29 5.68 13.73 5.25
CA GLU A 29 4.44 12.99 5.13
C GLU A 29 4.42 12.48 3.70
N CYS A 30 4.66 11.19 3.50
CA CYS A 30 4.42 10.52 2.23
C CYS A 30 2.92 10.58 1.91
N ARG A 31 2.42 11.76 1.50
CA ARG A 31 1.01 12.08 1.35
C ARG A 31 0.37 11.50 0.10
N ASN A 32 1.07 10.63 -0.61
CA ASN A 32 0.52 10.03 -1.82
C ASN A 32 1.07 8.63 -2.06
N ARG A 33 0.48 7.63 -1.40
CA ARG A 33 0.43 6.30 -2.00
C ARG A 33 -0.88 6.25 -2.76
N ARG A 34 -0.82 6.50 -4.08
CA ARG A 34 -1.93 6.20 -4.99
C ARG A 34 -2.33 4.73 -4.74
N LYS A 35 -3.36 4.51 -3.92
CA LYS A 35 -3.91 3.17 -3.71
C LYS A 35 -4.49 2.79 -5.07
N LEU A 36 -4.10 1.62 -5.58
CA LEU A 36 -4.66 1.08 -6.82
C LEU A 36 -6.19 1.11 -6.72
N VAL A 37 -6.88 1.44 -7.81
CA VAL A 37 -8.35 1.59 -7.83
C VAL A 37 -9.07 0.38 -7.23
N TRP A 38 -8.61 -0.82 -7.57
CA TRP A 38 -9.16 -2.08 -7.09
C TRP A 38 -8.68 -2.46 -5.68
N TRP A 39 -7.85 -1.66 -5.01
CA TRP A 39 -7.34 -1.99 -3.68
C TRP A 39 -8.38 -1.69 -2.61
N SER A 40 -9.03 -2.73 -2.09
CA SER A 40 -10.01 -2.60 -1.01
C SER A 40 -9.36 -2.65 0.38
N ASP A 41 -10.02 -2.05 1.37
CA ASP A 41 -9.60 -2.17 2.78
C ASP A 41 -9.68 -3.61 3.28
N GLU A 42 -10.58 -4.42 2.71
CA GLU A 42 -10.67 -5.85 2.97
C GLU A 42 -9.41 -6.59 2.49
N LEU A 43 -8.92 -6.27 1.29
CA LEU A 43 -7.68 -6.85 0.78
C LEU A 43 -6.47 -6.45 1.64
N GLU A 44 -6.44 -5.22 2.14
CA GLU A 44 -5.41 -4.77 3.10
C GLU A 44 -5.54 -5.50 4.44
N ARG A 45 -6.75 -5.75 4.95
CA ARG A 45 -7.00 -6.54 6.16
C ARG A 45 -6.47 -7.96 6.02
N ILE A 46 -6.79 -8.64 4.92
CA ILE A 46 -6.31 -10.00 4.65
C ILE A 46 -4.79 -10.01 4.46
N LYS A 47 -4.22 -9.04 3.75
CA LYS A 47 -2.75 -8.90 3.62
C LYS A 47 -2.05 -8.73 4.97
N LYS A 48 -2.62 -7.93 5.87
CA LYS A 48 -2.11 -7.78 7.25
C LYS A 48 -2.15 -9.11 8.00
N ARG A 49 -3.24 -9.89 7.84
CA ARG A 49 -3.35 -11.25 8.40
C ARG A 49 -2.28 -12.18 7.85
N VAL A 50 -2.05 -12.22 6.53
CA VAL A 50 -0.96 -13.00 5.91
C VAL A 50 0.40 -12.64 6.49
N ARG A 51 0.70 -11.34 6.63
CA ARG A 51 1.96 -10.87 7.23
C ARG A 51 2.11 -11.30 8.69
N ARG A 52 1.02 -11.32 9.46
CA ARG A 52 1.00 -11.82 10.84
C ARG A 52 1.30 -13.32 10.87
N CYS A 53 0.59 -14.13 10.09
CA CYS A 53 0.80 -15.58 10.02
C CYS A 53 2.21 -15.93 9.52
N ARG A 54 2.73 -15.22 8.50
CA ARG A 54 4.10 -15.41 7.99
C ARG A 54 5.13 -15.17 9.09
N ARG A 55 5.00 -14.08 9.84
CA ARG A 55 5.91 -13.75 10.95
C ARG A 55 5.83 -14.79 12.07
N ALA A 56 4.63 -15.24 12.42
CA ALA A 56 4.45 -16.30 13.41
C ALA A 56 5.12 -17.61 12.99
N TYR A 57 4.92 -18.03 11.73
CA TYR A 57 5.58 -19.20 11.15
C TYR A 57 7.11 -19.05 11.14
N GLN A 58 7.64 -17.92 10.69
CA GLN A 58 9.09 -17.68 10.65
C GLN A 58 9.73 -17.70 12.03
N ARG A 59 9.05 -17.19 13.06
CA ARG A 59 9.52 -17.27 14.45
C ARG A 59 9.48 -18.71 14.98
N ALA A 60 8.36 -19.42 14.77
CA ALA A 60 8.22 -20.80 15.18
C ALA A 60 9.27 -21.70 14.52
N ARG A 61 9.53 -21.53 13.22
CA ARG A 61 10.56 -22.27 12.47
C ARG A 61 11.97 -22.10 13.05
N LYS A 62 12.28 -20.96 13.66
CA LYS A 62 13.61 -20.71 14.27
C LYS A 62 13.75 -21.31 15.68
N GLY A 63 12.66 -21.60 16.38
CA GLY A 63 12.70 -22.06 17.78
C GLY A 63 12.12 -23.46 17.98
N ASP A 64 10.85 -23.65 17.66
CA ASP A 64 10.10 -24.89 17.95
C ASP A 64 9.50 -25.46 16.66
N ARG A 65 10.13 -26.53 16.16
CA ARG A 65 9.72 -27.22 14.92
C ARG A 65 8.29 -27.79 15.00
N ARG A 66 7.85 -28.29 16.17
CA ARG A 66 6.49 -28.87 16.31
C ARG A 66 5.41 -27.79 16.20
N ARG A 67 5.67 -26.59 16.74
CA ARG A 67 4.79 -25.43 16.55
C ARG A 67 4.86 -24.84 15.14
N ALA A 68 5.91 -25.14 14.37
CA ALA A 68 6.09 -24.59 13.03
C ALA A 68 5.07 -25.14 12.02
N ASP A 69 4.69 -26.42 12.11
CA ASP A 69 3.78 -27.06 11.14
C ASP A 69 2.36 -26.49 11.21
N GLY A 70 1.81 -26.32 12.42
CA GLY A 70 0.51 -25.67 12.62
C GLY A 70 0.50 -24.23 12.08
N ARG A 71 1.55 -23.46 12.38
CA ARG A 71 1.71 -22.09 11.86
C ARG A 71 1.94 -22.03 10.35
N ALA A 72 2.59 -23.04 9.77
CA ALA A 72 2.75 -23.16 8.33
C ALA A 72 1.39 -23.36 7.65
N ASN A 73 0.54 -24.21 8.21
CA ASN A 73 -0.83 -24.43 7.71
C ASN A 73 -1.69 -23.16 7.83
N GLU A 74 -1.64 -22.44 8.95
CA GLU A 74 -2.31 -21.14 9.11
C GLU A 74 -1.84 -20.13 8.05
N TYR A 75 -0.53 -20.04 7.82
CA TYR A 75 0.03 -19.15 6.81
C TYR A 75 -0.41 -19.55 5.40
N LYS A 76 -0.38 -20.84 5.04
CA LYS A 76 -0.84 -21.34 3.75
C LYS A 76 -2.32 -21.01 3.51
N ARG A 77 -3.19 -21.22 4.50
CA ARG A 77 -4.62 -20.87 4.43
C ARG A 77 -4.83 -19.38 4.22
N ALA A 78 -4.19 -18.55 5.04
CA ALA A 78 -4.29 -17.09 4.90
C ALA A 78 -3.76 -16.61 3.54
N LEU A 79 -2.68 -17.20 3.02
CA LEU A 79 -2.12 -16.87 1.72
C LEU A 79 -3.05 -17.28 0.57
N TYR A 80 -3.69 -18.45 0.68
CA TYR A 80 -4.68 -18.90 -0.28
C TYR A 80 -5.87 -17.96 -0.34
N GLU A 81 -6.45 -17.62 0.83
CA GLU A 81 -7.56 -16.65 0.93
C GLU A 81 -7.18 -15.30 0.33
N TYR A 82 -5.99 -14.79 0.64
CA TYR A 82 -5.48 -13.54 0.06
C TYR A 82 -5.38 -13.60 -1.47
N LYS A 83 -4.85 -14.68 -2.03
CA LYS A 83 -4.72 -14.85 -3.48
C LYS A 83 -6.08 -14.95 -4.15
N LYS A 84 -7.01 -15.72 -3.56
CA LYS A 84 -8.38 -15.86 -4.05
C LYS A 84 -9.09 -14.51 -4.08
N GLU A 85 -9.00 -13.76 -2.97
CA GLU A 85 -9.64 -12.45 -2.87
C GLU A 85 -9.01 -11.42 -3.81
N MET A 86 -7.68 -11.42 -3.91
CA MET A 86 -6.96 -10.57 -4.86
C MET A 86 -7.37 -10.85 -6.31
N TRP A 87 -7.59 -12.10 -6.66
CA TRP A 87 -8.05 -12.46 -8.00
C TRP A 87 -9.49 -12.00 -8.24
N ARG A 88 -10.40 -12.28 -7.29
CA ARG A 88 -11.80 -11.84 -7.34
C ARG A 88 -11.90 -10.33 -7.58
N VAL A 89 -11.26 -9.54 -6.72
CA VAL A 89 -11.33 -8.07 -6.77
C VAL A 89 -10.75 -7.50 -8.08
N LYS A 90 -9.70 -8.11 -8.62
CA LYS A 90 -9.15 -7.71 -9.93
C LYS A 90 -10.10 -8.06 -11.07
N GLU A 91 -10.72 -9.23 -11.03
CA GLU A 91 -11.65 -9.67 -12.07
C GLU A 91 -12.92 -8.83 -12.05
N ASP A 92 -13.45 -8.50 -10.87
CA ASP A 92 -14.60 -7.62 -10.71
C ASP A 92 -14.30 -6.22 -11.27
N ASN A 93 -13.15 -5.63 -10.92
CA ASN A 93 -12.74 -4.34 -11.48
C ASN A 93 -12.55 -4.41 -13.01
N ARG A 94 -12.04 -5.52 -13.53
CA ARG A 94 -11.89 -5.72 -14.98
C ARG A 94 -13.25 -5.79 -15.67
N ARG A 95 -14.19 -6.55 -15.12
CA ARG A 95 -15.55 -6.70 -15.63
C ARG A 95 -16.30 -5.37 -15.59
N GLU A 96 -16.19 -4.63 -14.48
CA GLU A 96 -16.75 -3.28 -14.37
C GLU A 96 -16.18 -2.34 -15.43
N PHE A 97 -14.86 -2.32 -15.60
CA PHE A 97 -14.22 -1.51 -16.63
C PHE A 97 -14.72 -1.86 -18.04
N VAL A 98 -14.76 -3.14 -18.40
CA VAL A 98 -15.23 -3.58 -19.72
C VAL A 98 -16.70 -3.27 -19.93
N SER A 99 -17.56 -3.51 -18.94
CA SER A 99 -19.00 -3.24 -19.06
C SER A 99 -19.31 -1.75 -19.13
N VAL A 100 -18.74 -0.93 -18.24
CA VAL A 100 -19.02 0.51 -18.19
C VAL A 100 -18.38 1.25 -19.36
N SER A 101 -17.07 1.06 -19.59
CA SER A 101 -16.36 1.77 -20.65
C SER A 101 -16.65 1.17 -22.03
N GLY A 102 -16.82 -0.15 -22.14
CA GLY A 102 -17.09 -0.83 -23.41
C GLY A 102 -18.50 -0.59 -23.93
N ASN A 103 -19.51 -0.53 -23.07
CA ASN A 103 -20.88 -0.20 -23.52
C ASN A 103 -21.01 1.26 -23.95
N ARG A 104 -20.19 2.16 -23.37
CA ARG A 104 -20.20 3.60 -23.70
C ARG A 104 -19.44 3.90 -24.99
N ASP A 105 -18.29 3.28 -25.19
CA ASP A 105 -17.45 3.44 -26.38
C ASP A 105 -16.72 2.12 -26.71
N PRO A 106 -17.33 1.26 -27.54
CA PRO A 106 -16.76 -0.03 -27.90
C PRO A 106 -15.40 0.05 -28.59
N TRP A 107 -15.10 1.16 -29.28
CA TRP A 107 -13.84 1.39 -29.99
C TRP A 107 -12.85 2.26 -29.19
N GLY A 108 -13.25 2.66 -27.99
CA GLY A 108 -12.50 3.52 -27.09
C GLY A 108 -11.46 2.77 -26.28
N ASP A 109 -11.52 2.94 -24.97
CA ASP A 109 -10.44 2.53 -24.08
C ASP A 109 -10.31 1.01 -23.93
N VAL A 110 -11.43 0.29 -23.95
CA VAL A 110 -11.42 -1.18 -23.91
C VAL A 110 -10.72 -1.74 -25.14
N TYR A 111 -11.10 -1.27 -26.33
CA TYR A 111 -10.48 -1.68 -27.59
C TYR A 111 -8.99 -1.32 -27.66
N LYS A 112 -8.61 -0.10 -27.26
CA LYS A 112 -7.20 0.34 -27.25
C LYS A 112 -6.33 -0.48 -26.28
N VAL A 113 -6.89 -0.93 -25.15
CA VAL A 113 -6.22 -1.84 -24.22
C VAL A 113 -6.06 -3.23 -24.84
N CYS A 114 -7.12 -3.80 -25.42
CA CYS A 114 -7.07 -5.11 -26.08
C CYS A 114 -6.07 -5.16 -27.25
N MET A 115 -6.00 -4.08 -28.04
CA MET A 115 -5.09 -3.98 -29.19
C MET A 115 -3.64 -3.60 -28.82
N GLY A 116 -3.33 -3.42 -27.52
CA GLY A 116 -2.00 -2.95 -27.09
C GLY A 116 -1.62 -1.57 -27.62
N LYS A 117 -2.61 -0.79 -28.10
CA LYS A 117 -2.43 0.55 -28.68
C LYS A 117 -2.24 1.63 -27.61
N ARG A 118 -2.71 1.37 -26.39
CA ARG A 118 -2.11 1.96 -25.18
C ARG A 118 -0.87 1.12 -24.93
N GLY A 119 0.34 1.72 -24.99
CA GLY A 119 1.65 1.02 -24.97
C GLY A 119 1.87 0.10 -23.75
N ARG A 120 3.10 -0.02 -23.23
CA ARG A 120 3.34 -0.76 -21.95
C ARG A 120 2.77 0.03 -20.75
N VAL A 121 1.54 0.54 -20.86
CA VAL A 121 0.69 1.04 -19.79
C VAL A 121 0.55 -0.15 -18.85
N ARG A 122 1.36 -0.11 -17.78
CA ARG A 122 1.19 -1.01 -16.66
C ARG A 122 -0.28 -0.90 -16.27
N LEU A 123 -1.02 -1.99 -16.38
CA LEU A 123 -2.43 -2.15 -15.93
C LEU A 123 -2.57 -1.96 -14.41
N SER A 124 -1.64 -1.24 -13.79
CA SER A 124 -1.60 -0.84 -12.39
C SER A 124 -2.70 0.18 -12.12
N GLY A 125 -3.92 -0.34 -11.99
CA GLY A 125 -5.11 0.32 -11.49
C GLY A 125 -5.89 1.07 -12.57
N MET A 126 -6.82 0.41 -13.26
CA MET A 126 -7.69 1.11 -14.22
C MET A 126 -9.11 1.28 -13.70
N LYS A 127 -9.58 2.53 -13.70
CA LYS A 127 -10.98 2.96 -13.90
C LYS A 127 -10.99 4.00 -15.02
N VAL A 128 -11.97 4.01 -15.94
CA VAL A 128 -12.07 5.11 -16.91
C VAL A 128 -13.50 5.70 -17.00
N GLY A 129 -13.57 7.01 -16.73
CA GLY A 129 -14.61 7.77 -16.02
C GLY A 129 -13.98 8.32 -14.70
N ASP A 130 -14.42 9.43 -14.10
CA ASP A 130 -13.60 10.27 -13.20
C ASP A 130 -12.64 9.57 -12.20
N ARG A 131 -11.32 9.66 -12.40
CA ARG A 131 -10.45 8.66 -13.07
C ARG A 131 -9.47 8.07 -12.04
N THR A 132 -8.89 6.90 -12.32
CA THR A 132 -7.42 6.82 -12.30
C THR A 132 -6.86 5.63 -13.07
N THR A 133 -5.80 5.94 -13.82
CA THR A 133 -4.66 5.10 -14.18
C THR A 133 -3.44 5.96 -13.91
N SER A 134 -2.55 5.61 -12.97
CA SER A 134 -1.34 6.43 -12.83
C SER A 134 -0.10 5.67 -12.33
N THR A 135 0.86 5.68 -13.26
CA THR A 135 2.34 5.60 -13.20
C THR A 135 2.96 4.31 -12.69
#